data_AF-D8VKU9-F1
#
_entry.id   AF-D8VKU9-F1
#
_cell.length_a   1.000
_cell.length_b   1.000
_cell.length_c   1.000
_cell.angle_alpha   90.00
_cell.angle_beta   90.00
_cell.angle_gamma   90.00
#
_symmetry.space_group_name_H-M   'P 1'
#
loop_
_entity.id
_entity.type
_entity.pdbx_description
1 polymer ?
#
loop_
_entity_poly.entity_id
_entity_poly.type
_entity_poly.pdbx_seq_one_letter_code
_entity_poly.pdbx_strand_id
1 'polypeptide(L)'
;ILCKMTHTRGVTHVPLSNKKSTDFLCTYETHCFTLCHCCDYVACDCQMTCPNNCSCYHDPTWHTNVVDCSSQSVSEIPEKIPMDATEVYLDGNDFKELQNYAFIGRKNMRSLYVNSSKVENIHNRTFAGLSSLIILHLGNNKLEHLNGYEFEHLTQLTELYLQDNFISHIDNKTFSPLISLKILRLDGNRLVDFTVWSLTINKNLNSLSIGNNMWSCKCRYLQRLTAYISENVPKIVDISDVWCINLESPSSQRKELNLNGTICSDYYASESGIDNMLISNYMPMMVTTFTGFTLIILIALLIFLFRDTLRIWLYSSCGIRFLPFAGAYDNTDKLYDAYICYSPKDDDFVIQTLAAELENGSPSYHLCLHYRDIPQHGAAYIQYTLPLPEAAEASKRMIIVLTRNFLETEWSRYE
;
A
#
# COMPACT_ATOMS: atom_id res chain seq x y z
N ILE A 1 -1.28 -54.48 5.47
CA ILE A 1 -1.18 -54.34 6.94
C ILE A 1 -1.13 -52.85 7.25
N LEU A 2 -2.06 -52.36 8.06
CA LEU A 2 -2.08 -50.97 8.54
C LEU A 2 -1.64 -50.98 10.01
N CYS A 3 -0.68 -50.13 10.35
CA CYS A 3 -0.21 -49.92 11.71
C CYS A 3 -1.06 -48.84 12.37
N LYS A 4 -1.61 -49.14 13.56
CA LYS A 4 -2.23 -48.12 14.40
C LYS A 4 -1.14 -47.38 15.18
N MET A 5 -1.05 -46.07 15.03
CA MET A 5 -0.14 -45.26 15.83
C MET A 5 -0.79 -44.97 17.19
N THR A 6 -0.20 -45.49 18.25
CA THR A 6 -0.70 -45.33 19.62
C THR A 6 -0.22 -44.04 20.28
N HIS A 7 0.92 -43.50 19.85
CA HIS A 7 1.62 -42.43 20.58
C HIS A 7 1.73 -41.11 19.83
N THR A 8 1.44 -41.06 18.52
CA THR A 8 1.46 -39.80 17.76
C THR A 8 0.06 -39.18 17.72
N ARG A 9 -0.08 -37.94 18.19
CA ARG A 9 -1.33 -37.18 18.06
C ARG A 9 -1.52 -36.76 16.59
N GLY A 10 -2.60 -37.21 15.95
CA GLY A 10 -2.94 -36.90 14.54
C GLY A 10 -3.27 -38.12 13.68
N VAL A 11 -2.25 -38.77 13.11
CA VAL A 11 -2.45 -39.88 12.16
C VAL A 11 -2.59 -41.20 12.89
N THR A 12 -3.80 -41.76 12.90
CA THR A 12 -4.12 -42.98 13.66
C THR A 12 -3.72 -44.27 12.93
N HIS A 13 -3.67 -44.28 11.60
CA HIS A 13 -3.39 -45.48 10.80
C HIS A 13 -2.45 -45.17 9.64
N VAL A 14 -1.37 -45.94 9.51
CA VAL A 14 -0.36 -45.77 8.45
C VAL A 14 0.00 -47.13 7.84
N PRO A 15 0.17 -47.24 6.51
CA PRO A 15 0.67 -48.46 5.89
C PRO A 15 2.04 -48.86 6.44
N LEU A 16 2.22 -50.15 6.73
CA LEU A 16 3.49 -50.71 7.22
C LEU A 16 4.67 -50.40 6.26
N SER A 17 4.42 -50.33 4.96
CA SER A 17 5.41 -49.97 3.93
C SER A 17 6.01 -48.58 4.10
N ASN A 18 5.29 -47.67 4.76
CA ASN A 18 5.71 -46.28 4.94
C ASN A 18 6.38 -46.07 6.30
N LYS A 19 6.58 -47.14 7.08
CA LYS A 19 7.16 -47.09 8.42
C LYS A 19 8.65 -47.35 8.43
N LYS A 20 9.38 -46.56 9.22
CA LYS A 20 10.81 -46.70 9.48
C LYS A 20 11.02 -47.49 10.76
N SER A 21 12.22 -48.04 10.96
CA SER A 21 12.57 -48.75 12.20
C SER A 21 12.37 -47.90 13.46
N THR A 22 12.48 -46.57 13.36
CA THR A 22 12.28 -45.62 14.45
C THR A 22 10.82 -45.46 14.87
N ASP A 23 9.86 -45.92 14.05
CA ASP A 23 8.43 -45.90 14.40
C ASP A 23 8.03 -47.07 15.33
N PHE A 24 8.89 -48.07 15.51
CA PHE A 24 8.63 -49.24 16.37
C PHE A 24 9.26 -49.00 17.74
N LEU A 25 8.43 -48.63 18.71
CA LEU A 25 8.88 -48.25 20.04
C LEU A 25 8.67 -49.38 21.06
N CYS A 26 9.60 -49.51 22.00
CA CYS A 26 9.57 -50.44 23.13
C CYS A 26 9.27 -49.69 24.43
N THR A 27 8.49 -50.29 25.33
CA THR A 27 8.22 -49.73 26.66
C THR A 27 9.43 -49.86 27.58
N TYR A 28 9.65 -48.87 28.45
CA TYR A 28 10.69 -48.94 29.49
C TYR A 28 10.21 -48.32 30.81
N GLU A 29 10.70 -48.86 31.93
CA GLU A 29 10.50 -48.28 33.27
C GLU A 29 11.71 -47.46 33.70
N THR A 30 12.92 -47.99 33.48
CA THR A 30 14.17 -47.29 33.72
C THR A 30 15.16 -47.59 32.60
N HIS A 31 16.01 -46.62 32.29
CA HIS A 31 17.16 -46.82 31.43
C HIS A 31 18.31 -45.93 31.89
N CYS A 32 19.50 -46.25 31.43
CA CYS A 32 20.65 -45.39 31.63
C CYS A 32 21.26 -45.00 30.31
N PHE A 33 21.81 -43.81 30.30
CA PHE A 33 22.55 -43.33 29.16
C PHE A 33 23.80 -44.18 28.92
N THR A 34 24.09 -44.53 27.67
CA THR A 34 25.18 -45.45 27.30
C THR A 34 26.56 -44.95 27.72
N LEU A 35 26.71 -43.64 27.90
CA LEU A 35 27.96 -42.99 28.33
C LEU A 35 28.06 -42.82 29.85
N CYS A 36 27.15 -43.43 30.63
CA CYS A 36 27.19 -43.33 32.08
C CYS A 36 26.99 -44.67 32.79
N HIS A 37 27.63 -44.82 33.95
CA HIS A 37 27.34 -45.90 34.87
C HIS A 37 25.99 -45.65 35.55
N CYS A 38 25.04 -46.56 35.41
CA CYS A 38 23.83 -46.58 36.22
C CYS A 38 24.22 -46.58 37.70
N CYS A 39 23.88 -45.52 38.44
CA CYS A 39 23.98 -45.53 39.88
C CYS A 39 22.60 -45.77 40.51
N ASP A 40 22.55 -46.49 41.62
CA ASP A 40 21.33 -46.71 42.41
C ASP A 40 21.01 -45.55 43.37
N TYR A 41 21.81 -44.49 43.36
CA TYR A 41 21.64 -43.34 44.25
C TYR A 41 20.69 -42.30 43.64
N VAL A 42 19.79 -41.76 44.49
CA VAL A 42 18.75 -40.77 44.15
C VAL A 42 19.31 -39.47 43.51
N ALA A 43 20.62 -39.21 43.65
CA ALA A 43 21.31 -38.04 43.08
C ALA A 43 22.09 -38.34 41.78
N CYS A 44 21.84 -39.47 41.12
CA CYS A 44 22.50 -39.82 39.87
C CYS A 44 21.64 -39.40 38.67
N ASP A 45 22.07 -38.35 37.94
CA ASP A 45 21.41 -37.86 36.71
C ASP A 45 21.45 -38.87 35.55
N CYS A 46 22.11 -40.02 35.73
CA CYS A 46 22.29 -41.02 34.68
C CYS A 46 21.21 -42.08 34.61
N GLN A 47 20.50 -42.34 35.72
CA GLN A 47 19.36 -43.25 35.70
C GLN A 47 18.11 -42.44 35.37
N MET A 48 17.59 -42.66 34.17
CA MET A 48 16.32 -42.08 33.76
C MET A 48 15.20 -43.05 34.11
N THR A 49 14.16 -42.54 34.74
CA THR A 49 13.02 -43.33 35.21
C THR A 49 11.76 -42.76 34.57
N CYS A 50 10.90 -43.63 34.05
CA CYS A 50 9.59 -43.23 33.60
C CYS A 50 8.78 -42.68 34.79
N PRO A 51 8.15 -41.50 34.69
CA PRO A 51 7.41 -40.95 35.82
C PRO A 51 6.22 -41.84 36.20
N ASN A 52 5.83 -41.78 37.48
CA ASN A 52 4.71 -42.58 38.00
C ASN A 52 3.42 -42.30 37.22
N ASN A 53 2.64 -43.35 36.97
CA ASN A 53 1.41 -43.35 36.16
C ASN A 53 1.58 -42.97 34.68
N CYS A 54 2.78 -42.65 34.22
CA CYS A 54 3.08 -42.39 32.82
C CYS A 54 3.48 -43.66 32.07
N SER A 55 3.38 -43.61 30.75
CA SER A 55 3.88 -44.65 29.86
C SER A 55 5.03 -44.10 29.03
N CYS A 56 6.18 -44.76 29.06
CA CYS A 56 7.37 -44.31 28.33
C CYS A 56 7.80 -45.32 27.28
N TYR A 57 8.23 -44.82 26.13
CA TYR A 57 8.55 -45.60 24.94
C TYR A 57 9.82 -45.09 24.28
N HIS A 58 10.64 -46.00 23.76
CA HIS A 58 11.87 -45.65 23.06
C HIS A 58 12.06 -46.47 21.79
N ASP A 59 12.76 -45.91 20.80
CA ASP A 59 13.23 -46.68 19.65
C ASP A 59 14.54 -47.41 19.98
N PRO A 60 14.98 -48.40 19.16
CA PRO A 60 16.22 -49.14 19.42
C PRO A 60 17.49 -48.28 19.52
N THR A 61 17.48 -47.08 18.93
CA THR A 61 18.64 -46.16 18.94
C THR A 61 18.54 -45.04 19.99
N TRP A 62 17.45 -45.00 20.78
CA TRP A 62 17.17 -43.92 21.75
C TRP A 62 17.18 -42.51 21.11
N HIS A 63 16.94 -42.43 19.81
CA HIS A 63 16.74 -41.18 19.08
C HIS A 63 15.35 -40.60 19.34
N THR A 64 14.37 -41.47 19.56
CA THR A 64 12.98 -41.12 19.89
C THR A 64 12.69 -41.67 21.27
N ASN A 65 12.42 -40.77 22.22
CA ASN A 65 11.98 -41.11 23.55
C ASN A 65 10.66 -40.37 23.83
N VAL A 66 9.57 -41.14 23.88
CA VAL A 66 8.20 -40.66 24.09
C VAL A 66 7.80 -40.89 25.54
N VAL A 67 7.33 -39.84 26.20
CA VAL A 67 6.81 -39.87 27.57
C VAL A 67 5.35 -39.42 27.53
N ASP A 68 4.42 -40.35 27.78
CA ASP A 68 2.99 -40.10 27.80
C ASP A 68 2.45 -40.08 29.24
N CYS A 69 2.15 -38.86 29.72
CA CYS A 69 1.51 -38.59 31.00
C CYS A 69 0.14 -37.91 30.83
N SER A 70 -0.54 -38.17 29.71
CA SER A 70 -1.81 -37.52 29.39
C SER A 70 -2.97 -38.03 30.25
N SER A 71 -3.95 -37.16 30.49
CA SER A 71 -5.24 -37.48 31.13
C SER A 71 -5.15 -38.15 32.51
N GLN A 72 -4.15 -37.81 33.32
CA GLN A 72 -3.97 -38.37 34.66
C GLN A 72 -4.67 -37.57 35.76
N SER A 73 -5.27 -36.43 35.43
CA SER A 73 -5.89 -35.50 36.40
C SER A 73 -4.91 -35.02 37.48
N VAL A 74 -3.61 -34.94 37.15
CA VAL A 74 -2.59 -34.43 38.07
C VAL A 74 -2.50 -32.91 38.02
N SER A 75 -2.15 -32.29 39.15
CA SER A 75 -2.01 -30.84 39.29
C SER A 75 -0.58 -30.33 39.15
N GLU A 76 0.41 -31.22 39.13
CA GLU A 76 1.82 -30.86 39.07
C GLU A 76 2.52 -31.61 37.95
N ILE A 77 3.48 -30.96 37.32
CA ILE A 77 4.32 -31.55 36.28
C ILE A 77 5.25 -32.58 36.96
N PRO A 78 5.36 -33.82 36.44
CA PRO A 78 6.23 -34.82 37.05
C PRO A 78 7.70 -34.37 37.09
N GLU A 79 8.31 -34.36 38.28
CA GLU A 79 9.70 -33.92 38.46
C GLU A 79 10.70 -34.73 37.63
N LYS A 80 10.41 -36.03 37.45
CA LYS A 80 11.30 -37.03 36.83
C LYS A 80 11.06 -37.23 35.34
N ILE A 81 10.68 -36.20 34.57
CA ILE A 81 10.69 -36.31 33.11
C ILE A 81 12.15 -36.57 32.66
N PRO A 82 12.44 -37.69 31.95
CA PRO A 82 13.75 -38.06 31.45
C PRO A 82 14.44 -36.92 30.69
N MET A 83 15.75 -36.75 30.88
CA MET A 83 16.50 -35.63 30.26
C MET A 83 16.66 -35.79 28.74
N ASP A 84 16.59 -37.02 28.23
CA ASP A 84 16.66 -37.35 26.81
C ASP A 84 15.29 -37.45 26.13
N ALA A 85 14.20 -37.16 26.85
CA ALA A 85 12.85 -37.19 26.30
C ALA A 85 12.74 -36.27 25.07
N THR A 86 12.20 -36.80 23.98
CA THR A 86 12.02 -36.08 22.71
C THR A 86 10.58 -35.63 22.51
N GLU A 87 9.61 -36.43 22.95
CA GLU A 87 8.19 -36.11 22.86
C GLU A 87 7.55 -36.30 24.23
N VAL A 88 6.92 -35.24 24.75
CA VAL A 88 6.28 -35.27 26.07
C VAL A 88 4.82 -34.85 25.95
N TYR A 89 3.93 -35.74 26.38
CA TYR A 89 2.48 -35.56 26.38
C TYR A 89 2.00 -35.36 27.81
N LEU A 90 1.59 -34.13 28.14
CA LEU A 90 1.04 -33.72 29.44
C LEU A 90 -0.41 -33.20 29.29
N ASP A 91 -1.05 -33.46 28.15
CA ASP A 91 -2.38 -33.00 27.81
C ASP A 91 -3.48 -33.63 28.69
N GLY A 92 -4.55 -32.88 28.96
CA GLY A 92 -5.71 -33.38 29.72
C GLY A 92 -5.51 -33.45 31.24
N ASN A 93 -4.60 -32.65 31.80
CA ASN A 93 -4.34 -32.60 33.25
C ASN A 93 -4.95 -31.34 33.91
N ASP A 94 -4.56 -30.98 35.14
CA ASP A 94 -5.11 -29.82 35.88
C ASP A 94 -3.98 -28.97 36.49
N PHE A 95 -3.01 -28.56 35.67
CA PHE A 95 -1.79 -27.93 36.16
C PHE A 95 -2.00 -26.56 36.79
N LYS A 96 -3.02 -25.81 36.33
CA LYS A 96 -3.31 -24.40 36.68
C LYS A 96 -2.20 -23.41 36.32
N GLU A 97 -0.94 -23.74 36.55
CA GLU A 97 0.21 -22.91 36.21
C GLU A 97 1.41 -23.77 35.79
N LEU A 98 2.22 -23.25 34.88
CA LEU A 98 3.50 -23.86 34.53
C LEU A 98 4.62 -23.15 35.28
N GLN A 99 5.29 -23.88 36.16
CA GLN A 99 6.30 -23.34 37.07
C GLN A 99 7.60 -22.94 36.35
N ASN A 100 8.32 -21.98 36.95
CA ASN A 100 9.67 -21.61 36.51
C ASN A 100 10.55 -22.87 36.42
N TYR A 101 11.32 -23.01 35.34
CA TYR A 101 12.27 -24.12 35.15
C TYR A 101 11.68 -25.53 35.14
N ALA A 102 10.37 -25.70 34.96
CA ALA A 102 9.70 -27.01 34.94
C ALA A 102 10.35 -28.03 33.99
N PHE A 103 10.92 -27.56 32.87
CA PHE A 103 11.54 -28.41 31.85
C PHE A 103 13.06 -28.23 31.73
N ILE A 104 13.71 -27.74 32.79
CA ILE A 104 15.15 -27.49 32.78
C ILE A 104 15.95 -28.73 32.40
N GLY A 105 16.96 -28.57 31.52
CA GLY A 105 17.86 -29.65 31.13
C GLY A 105 17.36 -30.58 30.01
N ARG A 106 16.08 -30.49 29.59
CA ARG A 106 15.47 -31.36 28.56
C ARG A 106 15.76 -30.85 27.14
N LYS A 107 17.06 -30.74 26.82
CA LYS A 107 17.55 -30.10 25.58
C LYS A 107 17.13 -30.83 24.31
N ASN A 108 16.86 -32.13 24.38
CA ASN A 108 16.50 -32.97 23.25
C ASN A 108 14.99 -32.97 22.94
N MET A 109 14.17 -32.31 23.77
CA MET A 109 12.73 -32.25 23.59
C MET A 109 12.37 -31.50 22.31
N ARG A 110 11.61 -32.15 21.43
CA ARG A 110 11.13 -31.64 20.14
C ARG A 110 9.64 -31.29 20.18
N SER A 111 8.86 -32.03 20.95
CA SER A 111 7.40 -31.84 21.02
C SER A 111 6.93 -31.84 22.46
N LEU A 112 6.20 -30.79 22.84
CA LEU A 112 5.59 -30.66 24.16
C LEU A 112 4.10 -30.34 24.03
N TYR A 113 3.27 -31.24 24.54
CA TYR A 113 1.82 -31.08 24.57
C TYR A 113 1.35 -30.82 25.99
N VAL A 114 0.72 -29.68 26.23
CA VAL A 114 0.15 -29.27 27.52
C VAL A 114 -1.27 -28.70 27.31
N ASN A 115 -1.95 -29.18 26.28
CA ASN A 115 -3.28 -28.72 25.92
C ASN A 115 -4.37 -29.32 26.81
N SER A 116 -5.49 -28.62 26.94
CA SER A 116 -6.61 -29.09 27.76
C SER A 116 -6.21 -29.35 29.22
N SER A 117 -5.25 -28.59 29.76
CA SER A 117 -4.66 -28.79 31.09
C SER A 117 -4.96 -27.66 32.08
N LYS A 118 -5.98 -26.83 31.76
CA LYS A 118 -6.46 -25.68 32.56
C LYS A 118 -5.37 -24.70 32.99
N VAL A 119 -4.32 -24.56 32.19
CA VAL A 119 -3.22 -23.63 32.48
C VAL A 119 -3.70 -22.18 32.38
N GLU A 120 -3.58 -21.42 33.45
CA GLU A 120 -3.93 -20.00 33.58
C GLU A 120 -2.69 -19.10 33.40
N ASN A 121 -1.54 -19.51 33.94
CA ASN A 121 -0.30 -18.73 33.87
C ASN A 121 0.93 -19.57 33.45
N ILE A 122 1.84 -18.94 32.72
CA ILE A 122 3.16 -19.47 32.38
C ILE A 122 4.20 -18.59 33.07
N HIS A 123 4.94 -19.14 34.02
CA HIS A 123 5.95 -18.37 34.74
C HIS A 123 7.19 -18.12 33.88
N ASN A 124 8.03 -17.17 34.32
CA ASN A 124 9.25 -16.83 33.61
C ASN A 124 10.19 -18.05 33.50
N ARG A 125 10.89 -18.20 32.38
CA ARG A 125 11.85 -19.30 32.17
C ARG A 125 11.25 -20.70 32.34
N THR A 126 9.93 -20.87 32.24
CA THR A 126 9.26 -22.19 32.25
C THR A 126 9.86 -23.12 31.19
N PHE A 127 10.01 -22.61 29.97
CA PHE A 127 10.56 -23.35 28.83
C PHE A 127 12.08 -23.14 28.65
N ALA A 128 12.78 -22.65 29.68
CA ALA A 128 14.22 -22.44 29.58
C ALA A 128 14.96 -23.77 29.43
N GLY A 129 15.86 -23.82 28.43
CA GLY A 129 16.63 -25.02 28.11
C GLY A 129 16.01 -25.93 27.05
N LEU A 130 14.79 -25.65 26.58
CA LEU A 130 14.13 -26.37 25.48
C LEU A 130 14.62 -25.89 24.09
N SER A 131 15.93 -25.95 23.86
CA SER A 131 16.58 -25.39 22.67
C SER A 131 16.24 -26.09 21.35
N SER A 132 15.74 -27.32 21.41
CA SER A 132 15.37 -28.14 20.24
C SER A 132 13.86 -28.30 20.06
N LEU A 133 13.06 -27.52 20.80
CA LEU A 133 11.61 -27.60 20.72
C LEU A 133 11.11 -27.09 19.37
N ILE A 134 10.34 -27.92 18.68
CA ILE A 134 9.76 -27.68 17.35
C ILE A 134 8.26 -27.42 17.48
N ILE A 135 7.57 -28.17 18.33
CA ILE A 135 6.12 -28.11 18.51
C ILE A 135 5.81 -27.82 19.98
N LEU A 136 5.03 -26.76 20.22
CA LEU A 136 4.49 -26.43 21.54
C LEU A 136 2.98 -26.30 21.44
N HIS A 137 2.26 -27.18 22.14
CA HIS A 137 0.81 -27.19 22.15
C HIS A 137 0.23 -26.73 23.49
N LEU A 138 -0.32 -25.52 23.52
CA LEU A 138 -0.91 -24.86 24.68
C LEU A 138 -2.41 -24.51 24.46
N GLY A 139 -3.02 -24.98 23.37
CA GLY A 139 -4.43 -24.73 23.10
C GLY A 139 -5.40 -25.34 24.12
N ASN A 140 -6.64 -24.88 24.14
CA ASN A 140 -7.69 -25.32 25.09
C ASN A 140 -7.27 -25.16 26.56
N ASN A 141 -6.58 -24.07 26.89
CA ASN A 141 -6.21 -23.74 28.26
C ASN A 141 -6.96 -22.47 28.70
N LYS A 142 -6.48 -21.79 29.74
CA LYS A 142 -7.09 -20.60 30.31
C LYS A 142 -6.13 -19.41 30.34
N LEU A 143 -5.16 -19.38 29.44
CA LEU A 143 -4.15 -18.31 29.40
C LEU A 143 -4.84 -16.98 29.11
N GLU A 144 -4.56 -15.95 29.90
CA GLU A 144 -5.17 -14.62 29.76
C GLU A 144 -4.22 -13.58 29.13
N HIS A 145 -2.93 -13.72 29.38
CA HIS A 145 -1.91 -12.74 28.98
C HIS A 145 -0.62 -13.42 28.54
N LEU A 146 0.04 -12.83 27.54
CA LEU A 146 1.42 -13.15 27.15
C LEU A 146 2.26 -11.87 27.24
N ASN A 147 3.22 -11.85 28.16
CA ASN A 147 3.95 -10.65 28.58
C ASN A 147 5.31 -10.49 27.88
N GLY A 148 5.69 -11.40 27.00
CA GLY A 148 6.86 -11.28 26.14
C GLY A 148 8.06 -12.13 26.54
N TYR A 149 8.03 -12.76 27.72
CA TYR A 149 9.10 -13.61 28.23
C TYR A 149 8.85 -15.10 28.03
N GLU A 150 7.60 -15.50 27.75
CA GLU A 150 7.18 -16.90 27.77
C GLU A 150 7.98 -17.74 26.76
N PHE A 151 8.33 -17.18 25.61
CA PHE A 151 8.96 -17.90 24.50
C PHE A 151 10.38 -17.42 24.14
N GLU A 152 11.06 -16.68 25.03
CA GLU A 152 12.34 -15.99 24.76
C GLU A 152 13.45 -16.88 24.18
N HIS A 153 13.48 -18.17 24.53
CA HIS A 153 14.56 -19.10 24.18
C HIS A 153 14.19 -20.12 23.08
N LEU A 154 12.97 -20.06 22.55
CA LEU A 154 12.41 -21.10 21.67
C LEU A 154 12.69 -20.82 20.19
N THR A 155 13.97 -20.64 19.83
CA THR A 155 14.37 -20.20 18.47
C THR A 155 14.10 -21.22 17.37
N GLN A 156 14.06 -22.52 17.70
CA GLN A 156 13.76 -23.61 16.76
C GLN A 156 12.26 -23.92 16.63
N LEU A 157 11.40 -23.23 17.42
CA LEU A 157 9.97 -23.49 17.43
C LEU A 157 9.37 -23.19 16.06
N THR A 158 8.69 -24.19 15.52
CA THR A 158 8.08 -24.17 14.19
C THR A 158 6.56 -24.08 14.29
N GLU A 159 5.97 -24.69 15.31
CA GLU A 159 4.52 -24.73 15.51
C GLU A 159 4.15 -24.32 16.93
N LEU A 160 3.32 -23.29 17.04
CA LEU A 160 2.80 -22.79 18.30
C LEU A 160 1.28 -22.75 18.26
N TYR A 161 0.67 -23.54 19.14
CA TYR A 161 -0.78 -23.67 19.27
C TYR A 161 -1.26 -23.02 20.55
N LEU A 162 -1.98 -21.90 20.43
CA LEU A 162 -2.55 -21.11 21.53
C LEU A 162 -4.07 -20.92 21.38
N GLN A 163 -4.71 -21.65 20.46
CA GLN A 163 -6.14 -21.54 20.21
C GLN A 163 -6.99 -21.89 21.43
N ASP A 164 -8.21 -21.39 21.49
CA ASP A 164 -9.19 -21.69 22.55
C ASP A 164 -8.63 -21.42 23.95
N ASN A 165 -8.04 -20.24 24.14
CA ASN A 165 -7.62 -19.70 25.42
C ASN A 165 -8.42 -18.42 25.72
N PHE A 166 -8.04 -17.66 26.75
CA PHE A 166 -8.66 -16.39 27.09
C PHE A 166 -7.74 -15.19 26.84
N ILE A 167 -6.80 -15.33 25.90
CA ILE A 167 -5.72 -14.35 25.71
C ILE A 167 -6.33 -13.04 25.24
N SER A 168 -6.20 -12.01 26.06
CA SER A 168 -6.68 -10.65 25.81
C SER A 168 -5.54 -9.69 25.45
N HIS A 169 -4.32 -10.02 25.87
CA HIS A 169 -3.13 -9.21 25.66
C HIS A 169 -1.94 -10.08 25.23
N ILE A 170 -1.21 -9.60 24.22
CA ILE A 170 0.05 -10.18 23.74
C ILE A 170 1.03 -9.02 23.58
N ASP A 171 2.17 -9.09 24.28
CA ASP A 171 3.26 -8.14 24.11
C ASP A 171 3.89 -8.28 22.72
N ASN A 172 4.33 -7.16 22.15
CA ASN A 172 4.93 -7.13 20.81
C ASN A 172 6.23 -7.95 20.71
N LYS A 173 6.90 -8.22 21.84
CA LYS A 173 8.12 -9.03 21.89
C LYS A 173 7.84 -10.53 21.97
N THR A 174 6.64 -10.97 22.34
CA THR A 174 6.31 -12.39 22.59
C THR A 174 6.74 -13.33 21.47
N PHE A 175 6.52 -12.95 20.20
CA PHE A 175 6.83 -13.79 19.05
C PHE A 175 8.16 -13.44 18.36
N SER A 176 8.84 -12.36 18.80
CA SER A 176 10.09 -11.90 18.19
C SER A 176 11.25 -12.91 18.18
N PRO A 177 11.42 -13.80 19.20
CA PRO A 177 12.50 -14.80 19.22
C PRO A 177 12.22 -16.01 18.32
N LEU A 178 10.96 -16.20 17.90
CA LEU A 178 10.49 -17.38 17.18
C LEU A 178 10.82 -17.31 15.68
N ILE A 179 12.11 -17.26 15.36
CA ILE A 179 12.61 -17.06 13.99
C ILE A 179 12.24 -18.21 13.03
N SER A 180 12.05 -19.42 13.55
CA SER A 180 11.69 -20.62 12.78
C SER A 180 10.18 -20.87 12.68
N LEU A 181 9.35 -20.00 13.26
CA LEU A 181 7.90 -20.19 13.34
C LEU A 181 7.26 -20.26 11.96
N LYS A 182 6.48 -21.32 11.71
CA LYS A 182 5.73 -21.56 10.47
C LYS A 182 4.23 -21.59 10.69
N ILE A 183 3.78 -22.10 11.84
CA ILE A 183 2.36 -22.24 12.19
C ILE A 183 2.12 -21.53 13.52
N LEU A 184 1.17 -20.60 13.53
CA LEU A 184 0.70 -19.91 14.72
C LEU A 184 -0.82 -19.95 14.77
N ARG A 185 -1.38 -20.55 15.82
CA ARG A 185 -2.82 -20.57 16.06
C ARG A 185 -3.18 -19.70 17.26
N LEU A 186 -3.93 -18.62 17.01
CA LEU A 186 -4.45 -17.67 17.99
C LEU A 186 -5.99 -17.59 17.95
N ASP A 187 -6.64 -18.46 17.18
CA ASP A 187 -8.08 -18.49 17.03
C ASP A 187 -8.80 -18.82 18.35
N GLY A 188 -10.02 -18.33 18.53
CA GLY A 188 -10.81 -18.63 19.74
C GLY A 188 -10.28 -17.96 21.01
N ASN A 189 -9.60 -16.81 20.88
CA ASN A 189 -9.10 -16.02 21.99
C ASN A 189 -9.93 -14.74 22.22
N ARG A 190 -9.43 -13.84 23.05
CA ARG A 190 -10.09 -12.59 23.47
C ARG A 190 -9.35 -11.34 22.99
N LEU A 191 -8.61 -11.44 21.88
CA LEU A 191 -7.79 -10.35 21.35
C LEU A 191 -8.67 -9.24 20.78
N VAL A 192 -8.32 -7.99 21.07
CA VAL A 192 -9.06 -6.79 20.63
C VAL A 192 -8.20 -5.91 19.71
N ASP A 193 -7.04 -5.48 20.19
CA ASP A 193 -6.16 -4.52 19.51
C ASP A 193 -4.73 -5.08 19.29
N PHE A 194 -4.56 -6.40 19.23
CA PHE A 194 -3.23 -7.00 18.99
C PHE A 194 -2.66 -6.57 17.64
N THR A 195 -1.40 -6.17 17.62
CA THR A 195 -0.74 -5.63 16.41
C THR A 195 -0.33 -6.76 15.46
N VAL A 196 -1.29 -7.37 14.77
CA VAL A 196 -1.08 -8.55 13.91
C VAL A 196 0.03 -8.33 12.88
N TRP A 197 0.18 -7.11 12.36
CA TRP A 197 1.24 -6.75 11.41
C TRP A 197 2.67 -6.86 11.97
N SER A 198 2.86 -6.95 13.29
CA SER A 198 4.15 -7.24 13.92
C SER A 198 4.67 -8.64 13.58
N LEU A 199 3.78 -9.58 13.25
CA LEU A 199 4.12 -10.96 12.84
C LEU A 199 4.93 -11.02 11.55
N THR A 200 5.05 -9.91 10.81
CA THR A 200 5.96 -9.77 9.66
C THR A 200 7.43 -10.04 10.04
N ILE A 201 7.78 -9.93 11.33
CA ILE A 201 9.11 -10.30 11.85
C ILE A 201 9.40 -11.80 11.68
N ASN A 202 8.38 -12.65 11.77
CA ASN A 202 8.47 -14.10 11.63
C ASN A 202 8.37 -14.47 10.13
N LYS A 203 9.47 -14.28 9.40
CA LYS A 203 9.52 -14.45 7.92
C LYS A 203 9.11 -15.83 7.42
N ASN A 204 9.24 -16.87 8.24
CA ASN A 204 8.90 -18.25 7.90
C ASN A 204 7.42 -18.59 8.15
N LEU A 205 6.63 -17.66 8.68
CA LEU A 205 5.23 -17.88 9.03
C LEU A 205 4.39 -18.06 7.75
N ASN A 206 3.81 -19.26 7.62
CA ASN A 206 3.05 -19.68 6.45
C ASN A 206 1.60 -20.02 6.77
N SER A 207 1.28 -20.29 8.04
CA SER A 207 -0.07 -20.62 8.50
C SER A 207 -0.37 -19.83 9.78
N LEU A 208 -1.42 -19.02 9.72
CA LEU A 208 -1.89 -18.16 10.80
C LEU A 208 -3.40 -18.37 10.98
N SER A 209 -3.82 -18.59 12.22
CA SER A 209 -5.24 -18.60 12.60
C SER A 209 -5.51 -17.48 13.59
N ILE A 210 -6.42 -16.56 13.25
CA ILE A 210 -6.75 -15.34 14.03
C ILE A 210 -8.26 -15.09 14.12
N GLY A 211 -9.07 -15.98 13.58
CA GLY A 211 -10.52 -15.94 13.65
C GLY A 211 -11.02 -16.10 15.08
N ASN A 212 -12.33 -15.97 15.27
CA ASN A 212 -12.97 -16.18 16.56
C ASN A 212 -12.39 -15.32 17.72
N ASN A 213 -11.94 -14.09 17.41
CA ASN A 213 -11.45 -13.12 18.38
C ASN A 213 -12.41 -11.92 18.49
N MET A 214 -12.09 -10.95 19.36
CA MET A 214 -12.89 -9.76 19.62
C MET A 214 -12.29 -8.50 18.98
N TRP A 215 -11.85 -8.60 17.72
CA TRP A 215 -11.10 -7.54 17.04
C TRP A 215 -11.84 -6.19 17.08
N SER A 216 -11.11 -5.12 17.35
CA SER A 216 -11.66 -3.78 17.45
C SER A 216 -12.20 -3.27 16.12
N CYS A 217 -13.45 -2.80 16.09
CA CYS A 217 -14.01 -2.09 14.92
C CYS A 217 -13.54 -0.63 14.80
N LYS A 218 -12.61 -0.14 15.64
CA LYS A 218 -12.09 1.24 15.54
C LYS A 218 -11.34 1.41 14.21
N CYS A 219 -11.67 2.45 13.43
CA CYS A 219 -11.20 2.60 12.05
C CYS A 219 -9.67 2.54 11.93
N ARG A 220 -8.94 3.22 12.83
CA ARG A 220 -7.47 3.21 12.83
C ARG A 220 -6.87 1.82 12.97
N TYR A 221 -7.47 0.96 13.79
CA TYR A 221 -7.02 -0.43 13.95
C TYR A 221 -7.47 -1.27 12.76
N LEU A 222 -8.76 -1.17 12.41
CA LEU A 222 -9.38 -1.96 11.35
C LEU A 222 -8.68 -1.78 10.01
N GLN A 223 -8.34 -0.54 9.62
CA GLN A 223 -7.62 -0.25 8.38
C GLN A 223 -6.29 -1.00 8.28
N ARG A 224 -5.53 -1.07 9.39
CA ARG A 224 -4.25 -1.76 9.42
C ARG A 224 -4.42 -3.27 9.42
N LEU A 225 -5.42 -3.77 10.15
CA LEU A 225 -5.76 -5.19 10.18
C LEU A 225 -6.19 -5.66 8.79
N THR A 226 -7.12 -4.96 8.13
CA THR A 226 -7.59 -5.32 6.78
C THR A 226 -6.47 -5.23 5.74
N ALA A 227 -5.60 -4.23 5.83
CA ALA A 227 -4.42 -4.14 4.97
C ALA A 227 -3.50 -5.37 5.15
N TYR A 228 -3.15 -5.71 6.39
CA TYR A 228 -2.34 -6.90 6.67
C TYR A 228 -2.98 -8.20 6.17
N ILE A 229 -4.30 -8.37 6.40
CA ILE A 229 -5.04 -9.54 5.93
C ILE A 229 -5.03 -9.60 4.41
N SER A 230 -5.28 -8.48 3.72
CA SER A 230 -5.30 -8.42 2.25
C SER A 230 -3.96 -8.80 1.60
N GLU A 231 -2.84 -8.48 2.25
CA GLU A 231 -1.49 -8.85 1.79
C GLU A 231 -1.14 -10.31 2.12
N ASN A 232 -1.76 -10.90 3.14
CA ASN A 232 -1.40 -12.22 3.68
C ASN A 232 -2.54 -13.25 3.59
N VAL A 233 -3.54 -13.03 2.73
CA VAL A 233 -4.67 -13.96 2.49
C VAL A 233 -4.27 -15.44 2.44
N PRO A 234 -3.26 -15.88 1.66
CA PRO A 234 -2.94 -17.31 1.56
C PRO A 234 -2.36 -17.91 2.86
N LYS A 235 -1.89 -17.08 3.80
CA LYS A 235 -1.37 -17.54 5.09
C LYS A 235 -2.46 -17.68 6.15
N ILE A 236 -3.57 -16.96 6.01
CA ILE A 236 -4.63 -16.92 7.01
C ILE A 236 -5.64 -18.02 6.71
N VAL A 237 -5.66 -19.04 7.57
CA VAL A 237 -6.45 -20.26 7.33
C VAL A 237 -7.94 -20.03 7.58
N ASP A 238 -8.27 -19.23 8.58
CA ASP A 238 -9.62 -19.01 9.13
C ASP A 238 -10.16 -17.61 8.81
N ILE A 239 -9.85 -17.10 7.62
CA ILE A 239 -10.22 -15.75 7.19
C ILE A 239 -11.73 -15.47 7.26
N SER A 240 -12.57 -16.50 7.08
CA SER A 240 -14.04 -16.40 7.19
C SER A 240 -14.52 -16.09 8.61
N ASP A 241 -13.72 -16.45 9.62
CA ASP A 241 -14.10 -16.32 11.02
C ASP A 241 -13.49 -15.07 11.66
N VAL A 242 -13.01 -14.13 10.84
CA VAL A 242 -12.47 -12.85 11.31
C VAL A 242 -13.57 -11.78 11.22
N TRP A 243 -14.09 -11.38 12.38
CA TRP A 243 -15.05 -10.28 12.55
C TRP A 243 -14.49 -9.23 13.49
N CYS A 244 -14.99 -8.00 13.38
CA CYS A 244 -14.78 -6.97 14.38
C CYS A 244 -16.01 -6.82 15.30
N ILE A 245 -15.78 -6.36 16.53
CA ILE A 245 -16.80 -6.08 17.54
C ILE A 245 -16.61 -4.65 18.04
N ASN A 246 -17.71 -3.92 18.20
CA ASN A 246 -17.73 -2.63 18.89
C ASN A 246 -18.10 -2.83 20.37
N LEU A 247 -17.12 -2.69 21.27
CA LEU A 247 -17.30 -2.88 22.71
C LEU A 247 -18.08 -1.73 23.38
N GLU A 248 -18.29 -0.62 22.69
CA GLU A 248 -18.96 0.56 23.25
C GLU A 248 -20.46 0.62 22.89
N SER A 249 -20.94 -0.28 22.03
CA SER A 249 -22.36 -0.39 21.67
C SER A 249 -23.09 -1.38 22.59
N PRO A 250 -24.29 -1.04 23.10
CA PRO A 250 -25.07 -1.90 23.99
C PRO A 250 -25.53 -3.23 23.35
N SER A 251 -25.36 -3.42 22.04
CA SER A 251 -25.77 -4.64 21.32
C SER A 251 -24.62 -5.48 20.78
N SER A 252 -23.35 -5.16 21.11
CA SER A 252 -22.13 -5.91 20.74
C SER A 252 -22.21 -6.60 19.37
N GLN A 253 -22.58 -5.82 18.34
CA GLN A 253 -22.79 -6.35 17.00
C GLN A 253 -21.47 -6.81 16.40
N ARG A 254 -21.42 -8.08 15.96
CA ARG A 254 -20.33 -8.62 15.14
C ARG A 254 -20.49 -8.11 13.73
N LYS A 255 -19.41 -7.61 13.15
CA LYS A 255 -19.37 -7.12 11.77
C LYS A 255 -18.30 -7.84 10.98
N GLU A 256 -18.71 -8.38 9.82
CA GLU A 256 -17.80 -8.97 8.85
C GLU A 256 -16.85 -7.92 8.26
N LEU A 257 -15.63 -8.33 7.96
CA LEU A 257 -14.62 -7.46 7.36
C LEU A 257 -14.83 -7.33 5.86
N ASN A 258 -15.08 -6.11 5.38
CA ASN A 258 -15.07 -5.83 3.94
C ASN A 258 -13.64 -5.51 3.47
N LEU A 259 -12.95 -6.51 2.94
CA LEU A 259 -11.57 -6.38 2.44
C LEU A 259 -11.44 -5.54 1.16
N ASN A 260 -12.55 -5.32 0.44
CA ASN A 260 -12.60 -4.51 -0.79
C ASN A 260 -12.96 -3.04 -0.52
N GLY A 261 -13.40 -2.72 0.71
CA GLY A 261 -13.79 -1.38 1.11
C GLY A 261 -12.60 -0.56 1.59
N THR A 262 -12.22 0.48 0.86
CA THR A 262 -11.19 1.46 1.27
C THR A 262 -11.66 2.42 2.35
N ILE A 263 -12.95 2.37 2.73
CA ILE A 263 -13.59 3.35 3.60
C ILE A 263 -14.12 2.62 4.84
N CYS A 264 -13.46 2.83 5.97
CA CYS A 264 -14.03 2.49 7.27
C CYS A 264 -14.65 3.76 7.86
N SER A 265 -15.98 3.78 7.96
CA SER A 265 -16.71 4.85 8.65
C SER A 265 -16.64 4.55 10.14
N ASP A 266 -15.97 5.42 10.91
CA ASP A 266 -15.97 5.33 12.37
C ASP A 266 -17.42 5.46 12.87
N TYR A 267 -17.85 4.49 13.68
CA TYR A 267 -19.22 4.48 14.23
C TYR A 267 -19.50 5.68 15.16
N TYR A 268 -18.47 6.41 15.62
CA TYR A 268 -18.63 7.70 16.31
C TYR A 268 -19.08 8.86 15.41
N ALA A 269 -19.15 8.64 14.09
CA ALA A 269 -19.69 9.60 13.13
C ALA A 269 -21.14 9.24 12.69
N SER A 270 -21.87 8.46 13.48
CA SER A 270 -23.26 8.10 13.17
C SER A 270 -24.21 8.32 14.35
N GLU A 271 -24.23 9.56 14.85
CA GLU A 271 -25.47 10.18 15.32
C GLU A 271 -25.63 11.60 14.74
N SER A 272 -25.28 11.76 13.45
CA SER A 272 -25.87 12.81 12.62
C SER A 272 -25.85 12.33 11.16
N GLY A 273 -27.02 12.17 10.56
CA GLY A 273 -27.20 11.72 9.17
C GLY A 273 -26.75 12.75 8.12
N ILE A 274 -25.65 13.47 8.36
CA ILE A 274 -25.22 14.62 7.55
C ILE A 274 -23.82 14.39 6.95
N ASP A 275 -22.91 13.65 7.59
CA ASP A 275 -21.51 13.59 7.13
C ASP A 275 -21.19 12.53 6.07
N ASN A 276 -21.87 11.37 6.07
CA ASN A 276 -21.70 10.36 5.02
C ASN A 276 -22.23 10.82 3.65
N MET A 277 -23.08 11.85 3.62
CA MET A 277 -23.55 12.47 2.38
C MET A 277 -22.57 13.54 1.85
N LEU A 278 -21.75 14.14 2.74
CA LEU A 278 -20.83 15.22 2.41
C LEU A 278 -19.54 14.75 1.74
N ILE A 279 -18.91 13.66 2.18
CA ILE A 279 -17.58 13.29 1.63
C ILE A 279 -17.70 12.49 0.33
N SER A 280 -18.67 11.57 0.22
CA SER A 280 -18.81 10.71 -0.96
C SER A 280 -19.36 11.45 -2.20
N ASN A 281 -20.19 12.48 -2.01
CA ASN A 281 -20.81 13.21 -3.13
C ASN A 281 -20.08 14.51 -3.49
N TYR A 282 -19.44 15.20 -2.53
CA TYR A 282 -18.87 16.52 -2.79
C TYR A 282 -17.45 16.46 -3.35
N MET A 283 -16.66 15.41 -3.06
CA MET A 283 -15.32 15.26 -3.63
C MET A 283 -15.32 15.08 -5.15
N PRO A 284 -16.13 14.18 -5.74
CA PRO A 284 -16.28 14.10 -7.20
C PRO A 284 -16.80 15.41 -7.79
N MET A 285 -17.76 16.07 -7.12
CA MET A 285 -18.32 17.33 -7.58
C MET A 285 -17.25 18.43 -7.61
N MET A 286 -16.44 18.58 -6.56
CA MET A 286 -15.33 19.54 -6.54
C MET A 286 -14.32 19.26 -7.65
N VAL A 287 -13.91 18.00 -7.84
CA VAL A 287 -12.95 17.64 -8.90
C VAL A 287 -13.53 17.94 -10.30
N THR A 288 -14.82 17.64 -10.54
CA THR A 288 -15.48 18.00 -11.80
C THR A 288 -15.58 19.51 -12.00
N THR A 289 -15.83 20.30 -10.95
CA THR A 289 -15.87 21.76 -11.06
C THR A 289 -14.49 22.36 -11.31
N PHE A 290 -13.43 21.88 -10.65
CA PHE A 290 -12.07 22.35 -10.88
C PHE A 290 -11.58 21.99 -12.28
N THR A 291 -11.82 20.77 -12.74
CA THR A 291 -11.47 20.34 -14.10
C THR A 291 -12.28 21.10 -15.16
N GLY A 292 -13.56 21.40 -14.91
CA GLY A 292 -14.34 22.26 -15.79
C GLY A 292 -13.78 23.68 -15.85
N PHE A 293 -13.40 24.26 -14.70
CA PHE A 293 -12.85 25.61 -14.62
C PHE A 293 -11.50 25.74 -15.32
N THR A 294 -10.61 24.74 -15.16
CA THR A 294 -9.32 24.72 -15.86
C THR A 294 -9.49 24.55 -17.37
N LEU A 295 -10.45 23.75 -17.82
CA LEU A 295 -10.79 23.60 -19.24
C LEU A 295 -11.29 24.91 -19.85
N ILE A 296 -12.17 25.63 -19.13
CA ILE A 296 -12.70 26.93 -19.57
C ILE A 296 -11.58 27.97 -19.69
N ILE A 297 -10.67 28.02 -18.71
CA ILE A 297 -9.51 28.92 -18.77
C ILE A 297 -8.62 28.58 -19.96
N LEU A 298 -8.37 27.29 -20.22
CA LEU A 298 -7.54 26.86 -21.35
C LEU A 298 -8.18 27.22 -22.69
N ILE A 299 -9.50 27.03 -22.83
CA ILE A 299 -10.24 27.44 -24.04
C ILE A 299 -10.21 28.96 -24.20
N ALA A 300 -10.40 29.72 -23.12
CA ALA A 300 -10.34 31.18 -23.16
C ALA A 300 -8.94 31.68 -23.57
N LEU A 301 -7.87 31.05 -23.06
CA LEU A 301 -6.49 31.34 -23.46
C LEU A 301 -6.25 31.01 -24.93
N LEU A 302 -6.75 29.88 -25.43
CA LEU A 302 -6.65 29.52 -26.84
C LEU A 302 -7.41 30.52 -27.74
N ILE A 303 -8.64 30.91 -27.36
CA ILE A 303 -9.40 31.93 -28.08
C ILE A 303 -8.67 33.28 -28.07
N PHE A 304 -8.03 33.64 -26.95
CA PHE A 304 -7.26 34.87 -26.84
C PHE A 304 -6.00 34.84 -27.70
N LEU A 305 -5.21 33.77 -27.65
CA LEU A 305 -3.98 33.61 -28.43
C LEU A 305 -4.26 33.55 -29.93
N PHE A 306 -5.37 32.92 -30.35
CA PHE A 306 -5.76 32.78 -31.75
C PHE A 306 -6.87 33.74 -32.15
N ARG A 307 -7.05 34.86 -31.43
CA ARG A 307 -8.18 35.79 -31.64
C ARG A 307 -8.23 36.32 -33.07
N ASP A 308 -7.09 36.64 -33.66
CA ASP A 308 -7.04 37.22 -35.01
C ASP A 308 -7.24 36.17 -36.10
N THR A 309 -6.66 34.97 -35.95
CA THR A 309 -6.87 33.86 -36.88
C THR A 309 -8.30 33.34 -36.82
N LEU A 310 -8.90 33.23 -35.63
CA LEU A 310 -10.32 32.89 -35.45
C LEU A 310 -11.22 33.96 -36.06
N ARG A 311 -10.88 35.24 -35.95
CA ARG A 311 -11.64 36.34 -36.57
C ARG A 311 -11.62 36.24 -38.09
N ILE A 312 -10.46 35.94 -38.69
CA ILE A 312 -10.32 35.72 -40.13
C ILE A 312 -11.12 34.49 -40.58
N TRP A 313 -11.04 33.40 -39.82
CA TRP A 313 -11.77 32.15 -40.10
C TRP A 313 -13.29 32.33 -39.98
N LEU A 314 -13.77 33.04 -38.96
CA LEU A 314 -15.20 33.35 -38.78
C LEU A 314 -15.73 34.28 -39.87
N TYR A 315 -14.89 35.21 -40.35
CA TYR A 315 -15.22 36.07 -41.47
C TYR A 315 -15.32 35.29 -42.78
N SER A 316 -14.38 34.37 -43.04
CA SER A 316 -14.34 33.59 -44.28
C SER A 316 -15.39 32.46 -44.34
N SER A 317 -15.69 31.81 -43.20
CA SER A 317 -16.63 30.67 -43.17
C SER A 317 -18.07 31.05 -42.83
N CYS A 318 -18.29 32.07 -41.99
CA CYS A 318 -19.64 32.36 -41.43
C CYS A 318 -20.19 33.75 -41.80
N GLY A 319 -19.42 34.64 -42.43
CA GLY A 319 -19.89 35.94 -42.89
C GLY A 319 -20.28 36.94 -41.77
N ILE A 320 -19.90 36.67 -40.52
CA ILE A 320 -20.27 37.50 -39.36
C ILE A 320 -19.26 38.66 -39.21
N ARG A 321 -19.74 39.90 -39.34
CA ARG A 321 -18.96 41.12 -39.07
C ARG A 321 -19.02 41.44 -37.58
N PHE A 322 -17.96 41.13 -36.84
CA PHE A 322 -17.78 41.71 -35.50
C PHE A 322 -17.47 43.20 -35.62
N LEU A 323 -18.24 44.05 -34.92
CA LEU A 323 -17.91 45.47 -34.76
C LEU A 323 -16.47 45.60 -34.23
N PRO A 324 -15.66 46.54 -34.75
CA PRO A 324 -14.36 46.81 -34.15
C PRO A 324 -14.60 47.28 -32.72
N PHE A 325 -14.05 46.54 -31.74
CA PHE A 325 -13.91 47.05 -30.39
C PHE A 325 -13.12 48.35 -30.47
N ALA A 326 -13.64 49.42 -29.88
CA ALA A 326 -13.07 50.76 -29.88
C ALA A 326 -11.61 50.71 -29.41
N GLY A 327 -10.74 50.77 -30.40
CA GLY A 327 -9.30 50.55 -30.34
C GLY A 327 -8.79 50.54 -31.78
N ALA A 328 -9.41 51.38 -32.62
CA ALA A 328 -8.86 51.73 -33.90
C ALA A 328 -7.53 52.40 -33.61
N TYR A 329 -6.44 51.80 -34.08
CA TYR A 329 -5.13 52.38 -34.29
C TYR A 329 -5.18 53.90 -34.16
N ASP A 330 -4.60 54.40 -33.07
CA ASP A 330 -4.41 55.82 -32.82
C ASP A 330 -3.52 56.36 -33.96
N ASN A 331 -4.15 56.87 -35.02
CA ASN A 331 -3.47 57.37 -36.21
C ASN A 331 -2.83 58.76 -35.97
N THR A 332 -2.72 59.17 -34.70
CA THR A 332 -2.12 60.44 -34.29
C THR A 332 -0.59 60.44 -34.41
N ASP A 333 0.05 59.27 -34.46
CA ASP A 333 1.51 59.10 -34.59
C ASP A 333 2.02 58.92 -36.03
N LYS A 334 1.17 59.07 -37.05
CA LYS A 334 1.57 58.90 -38.45
C LYS A 334 2.03 60.21 -39.08
N LEU A 335 3.23 60.20 -39.68
CA LEU A 335 3.93 61.36 -40.25
C LEU A 335 3.23 61.94 -41.49
N TYR A 336 2.57 61.09 -42.29
CA TYR A 336 1.90 61.50 -43.52
C TYR A 336 0.43 61.06 -43.53
N ASP A 337 -0.42 61.86 -44.15
CA ASP A 337 -1.83 61.53 -44.35
C ASP A 337 -2.01 60.47 -45.45
N ALA A 338 -1.23 60.57 -46.53
CA ALA A 338 -1.22 59.56 -47.58
C ALA A 338 0.16 59.39 -48.23
N TYR A 339 0.47 58.14 -48.54
CA TYR A 339 1.59 57.75 -49.39
C TYR A 339 1.11 57.56 -50.83
N ILE A 340 1.77 58.21 -51.80
CA ILE A 340 1.42 58.10 -53.22
C ILE A 340 2.47 57.26 -53.95
N CYS A 341 2.02 56.11 -54.45
CA CYS A 341 2.80 55.22 -55.31
C CYS A 341 2.33 55.39 -56.77
N TYR A 342 3.27 55.71 -57.66
CA TYR A 342 3.02 56.01 -59.06
C TYR A 342 4.22 55.58 -59.91
N SER A 343 4.13 55.67 -61.24
CA SER A 343 5.26 55.38 -62.14
C SER A 343 6.09 56.64 -62.38
N PRO A 344 7.42 56.58 -62.45
CA PRO A 344 8.24 57.78 -62.68
C PRO A 344 8.00 58.42 -64.07
N LYS A 345 7.36 57.69 -64.99
CA LYS A 345 6.92 58.25 -66.29
C LYS A 345 5.70 59.17 -66.17
N ASP A 346 4.97 59.11 -65.07
CA ASP A 346 3.76 59.90 -64.83
C ASP A 346 4.01 61.06 -63.84
N ASP A 347 5.29 61.41 -63.61
CA ASP A 347 5.73 62.36 -62.58
C ASP A 347 5.14 63.77 -62.77
N ASP A 348 5.10 64.26 -64.01
CA ASP A 348 4.54 65.58 -64.31
C ASP A 348 3.07 65.70 -63.87
N PHE A 349 2.25 64.66 -64.12
CA PHE A 349 0.85 64.65 -63.71
C PHE A 349 0.72 64.54 -62.19
N VAL A 350 1.49 63.64 -61.57
CA VAL A 350 1.37 63.36 -60.14
C VAL A 350 1.85 64.54 -59.30
N ILE A 351 2.94 65.21 -59.67
CA ILE A 351 3.48 66.34 -58.92
C ILE A 351 2.68 67.62 -59.22
N GLN A 352 2.51 67.97 -60.49
CA GLN A 352 1.99 69.30 -60.85
C GLN A 352 0.48 69.39 -60.72
N THR A 353 -0.24 68.27 -60.82
CA THR A 353 -1.70 68.25 -60.74
C THR A 353 -2.18 67.60 -59.44
N LEU A 354 -1.86 66.32 -59.21
CA LEU A 354 -2.43 65.57 -58.09
C LEU A 354 -1.91 66.04 -56.72
N ALA A 355 -0.59 66.12 -56.56
CA ALA A 355 0.02 66.54 -55.30
C ALA A 355 -0.21 68.03 -55.03
N ALA A 356 -0.07 68.88 -56.05
CA ALA A 356 -0.30 70.32 -55.91
C ALA A 356 -1.71 70.66 -55.41
N GLU A 357 -2.76 69.99 -55.92
CA GLU A 357 -4.15 70.18 -55.48
C GLU A 357 -4.41 69.64 -54.07
N LEU A 358 -3.79 68.52 -53.70
CA LEU A 358 -3.98 67.89 -52.38
C LEU A 358 -3.17 68.57 -51.27
N GLU A 359 -1.98 69.10 -51.58
CA GLU A 359 -1.12 69.81 -50.62
C GLU A 359 -1.60 71.25 -50.40
N ASN A 360 -2.07 71.94 -51.46
CA ASN A 360 -2.52 73.33 -51.38
C ASN A 360 -4.04 73.50 -51.25
N GLY A 361 -4.80 72.40 -51.29
CA GLY A 361 -6.25 72.39 -51.14
C GLY A 361 -6.73 72.70 -49.71
N SER A 362 -8.06 72.76 -49.53
CA SER A 362 -8.69 72.87 -48.20
C SER A 362 -9.69 71.71 -47.99
N PRO A 363 -9.39 70.73 -47.11
CA PRO A 363 -8.22 70.63 -46.23
C PRO A 363 -6.91 70.29 -46.98
N SER A 364 -5.78 70.77 -46.46
CA SER A 364 -4.46 70.40 -46.96
C SER A 364 -4.01 69.07 -46.37
N TYR A 365 -3.39 68.22 -47.20
CA TYR A 365 -2.90 66.90 -46.80
C TYR A 365 -1.38 66.83 -46.84
N HIS A 366 -0.77 66.19 -45.85
CA HIS A 366 0.67 65.94 -45.86
C HIS A 366 0.97 64.64 -46.60
N LEU A 367 1.53 64.75 -47.80
CA LEU A 367 1.75 63.61 -48.70
C LEU A 367 3.23 63.18 -48.73
N CYS A 368 3.45 61.88 -48.88
CA CYS A 368 4.76 61.31 -49.19
C CYS A 368 4.72 60.67 -50.58
N LEU A 369 5.46 61.24 -51.53
CA LEU A 369 5.56 60.75 -52.90
C LEU A 369 6.80 59.87 -53.08
N HIS A 370 6.61 58.68 -53.67
CA HIS A 370 7.65 57.65 -53.77
C HIS A 370 8.97 58.15 -54.41
N TYR A 371 8.93 58.94 -55.49
CA TYR A 371 10.15 59.39 -56.19
C TYR A 371 10.61 60.81 -55.81
N ARG A 372 9.74 61.61 -55.19
CA ARG A 372 10.06 62.98 -54.75
C ARG A 372 10.73 63.00 -53.38
N ASP A 373 10.16 62.26 -52.43
CA ASP A 373 10.45 62.41 -51.00
C ASP A 373 11.33 61.29 -50.45
N ILE A 374 11.49 60.17 -51.18
CA ILE A 374 12.37 59.07 -50.80
C ILE A 374 13.69 59.19 -51.59
N PRO A 375 14.83 59.45 -50.92
CA PRO A 375 16.11 59.63 -51.60
C PRO A 375 16.60 58.31 -52.23
N GLN A 376 16.89 58.32 -53.53
CA GLN A 376 17.47 57.15 -54.23
C GLN A 376 18.99 56.96 -53.99
N HIS A 377 19.64 57.87 -53.26
CA HIS A 377 21.08 57.86 -53.03
C HIS A 377 21.45 56.99 -51.81
N GLY A 378 21.32 55.68 -52.01
CA GLY A 378 21.71 54.63 -51.07
C GLY A 378 21.53 53.21 -51.60
N ALA A 379 21.16 53.06 -52.88
CA ALA A 379 20.80 51.78 -53.51
C ALA A 379 22.02 50.93 -53.95
N ALA A 380 23.01 50.74 -53.05
CA ALA A 380 24.03 49.70 -53.23
C ALA A 380 23.75 48.43 -52.40
N TYR A 381 22.77 48.48 -51.51
CA TYR A 381 22.20 47.30 -50.86
C TYR A 381 20.69 47.45 -50.90
N ILE A 382 20.05 46.66 -51.76
CA ILE A 382 18.74 46.03 -51.61
C ILE A 382 18.34 45.63 -53.03
N GLN A 383 18.70 44.40 -53.38
CA GLN A 383 18.43 43.85 -54.69
C GLN A 383 17.06 43.15 -54.77
N TYR A 384 16.18 43.24 -53.75
CA TYR A 384 14.90 42.52 -53.75
C TYR A 384 13.72 43.15 -52.98
N THR A 385 13.81 44.40 -52.48
CA THR A 385 12.65 45.04 -51.83
C THR A 385 12.68 46.55 -52.05
N LEU A 386 11.74 47.09 -52.81
CA LEU A 386 11.50 48.54 -52.81
C LEU A 386 11.30 49.03 -51.35
N PRO A 387 11.67 50.27 -50.99
CA PRO A 387 11.39 50.88 -49.69
C PRO A 387 9.89 51.25 -49.55
N LEU A 388 9.01 50.38 -50.05
CA LEU A 388 7.57 50.50 -49.90
C LEU A 388 7.08 50.30 -48.45
N PRO A 389 7.66 49.40 -47.61
CA PRO A 389 7.07 49.13 -46.30
C PRO A 389 7.08 50.34 -45.37
N GLU A 390 8.21 51.04 -45.28
CA GLU A 390 8.44 52.05 -44.23
C GLU A 390 7.64 53.34 -44.48
N ALA A 391 7.64 53.86 -45.72
CA ALA A 391 6.88 55.05 -46.08
C ALA A 391 5.36 54.80 -46.10
N ALA A 392 4.94 53.59 -46.48
CA ALA A 392 3.55 53.17 -46.40
C ALA A 392 3.08 53.02 -44.95
N GLU A 393 3.92 52.46 -44.08
CA GLU A 393 3.61 52.26 -42.66
C GLU A 393 3.52 53.60 -41.92
N ALA A 394 4.40 54.55 -42.26
CA ALA A 394 4.39 55.93 -41.76
C ALA A 394 3.19 56.77 -42.24
N SER A 395 2.36 56.25 -43.15
CA SER A 395 1.23 56.97 -43.77
C SER A 395 -0.13 56.41 -43.32
N LYS A 396 -1.13 57.28 -43.14
CA LYS A 396 -2.50 56.84 -42.73
C LYS A 396 -3.21 56.08 -43.85
N ARG A 397 -2.92 56.39 -45.11
CA ARG A 397 -3.48 55.77 -46.31
C ARG A 397 -2.41 55.59 -47.39
N MET A 398 -2.67 54.67 -48.32
CA MET A 398 -1.89 54.49 -49.54
C MET A 398 -2.78 54.75 -50.75
N ILE A 399 -2.31 55.58 -51.67
CA ILE A 399 -2.96 55.91 -52.93
C ILE A 399 -2.06 55.41 -54.05
N ILE A 400 -2.62 54.56 -54.91
CA ILE A 400 -1.91 54.02 -56.07
C ILE A 400 -2.47 54.70 -57.32
N VAL A 401 -1.60 55.37 -58.07
CA VAL A 401 -1.96 55.97 -59.36
C VAL A 401 -1.81 54.91 -60.43
N LEU A 402 -2.89 54.16 -60.65
CA LEU A 402 -2.91 53.02 -61.56
C LEU A 402 -3.00 53.50 -63.02
N THR A 403 -1.85 53.57 -63.69
CA THR A 403 -1.75 53.84 -65.13
C THR A 403 -1.20 52.62 -65.87
N ARG A 404 -1.26 52.65 -67.20
CA ARG A 404 -0.60 51.62 -68.03
C ARG A 404 0.92 51.59 -67.78
N ASN A 405 1.53 52.76 -67.57
CA ASN A 405 2.95 52.86 -67.22
C ASN A 405 3.24 52.20 -65.87
N PHE A 406 2.37 52.40 -64.87
CA PHE A 406 2.52 51.78 -63.55
C PHE A 406 2.43 50.26 -63.60
N LEU A 407 1.49 49.71 -64.40
CA LEU A 407 1.34 48.27 -64.58
C LEU A 407 2.56 47.64 -65.26
N GLU A 408 3.15 48.32 -66.24
CA GLU A 408 4.31 47.82 -66.98
C GLU A 408 5.63 47.92 -66.18
N THR A 409 5.78 48.92 -65.29
CA THR A 409 7.03 49.18 -64.56
C THR A 409 7.08 48.67 -63.13
N GLU A 410 6.08 49.01 -62.31
CA GLU A 410 6.13 48.76 -60.85
C GLU A 410 5.22 47.59 -60.43
N TRP A 411 4.10 47.35 -61.12
CA TRP A 411 3.21 46.24 -60.79
C TRP A 411 3.78 44.87 -61.19
N SER A 412 4.49 44.80 -62.31
CA SER A 412 5.16 43.59 -62.82
C SER A 412 6.33 43.11 -61.94
N ARG A 413 6.69 43.86 -60.88
CA ARG A 413 7.67 43.47 -59.87
C ARG A 413 7.05 42.72 -58.66
N TYR A 414 5.73 42.64 -58.58
CA TYR A 414 4.99 42.02 -57.48
C TYR A 414 4.33 40.68 -57.84
N GLU A 415 4.35 40.29 -59.13
CA GLU A 415 4.15 38.91 -59.59
C GLU A 415 5.49 38.19 -59.70
#